data_AF-W2XPA1-F1
#
_entry.id   AF-W2XPA1-F1
#
_cell.length_a   1.000
_cell.length_b   1.000
_cell.length_c   1.000
_cell.angle_alpha   90.00
_cell.angle_beta   90.00
_cell.angle_gamma   90.00
#
_symmetry.space_group_name_H-M   'P 1'
#
loop_
_entity.id
_entity.type
_entity.pdbx_description
1 polymer ?
#
loop_
_entity_poly.entity_id
_entity_poly.type
_entity_poly.pdbx_seq_one_letter_code
_entity_poly.pdbx_strand_id
1 'polypeptide(L)'
;MENTPYLAFGVEMTEAGEEVTTMEEELERWALHDCSAIRDARGPDEMKRLFQRFRATRGKPVTVTPTVTIRSIDRAWTAFVKRWNLEGREAFETMLKKREADHARLSVSELAGQVCHLSWDQDYRCCIAHFEDGCPHCREFGVA
;
A
#
# COMPACT_ATOMS: atom_id res chain seq x y z
N MET A 1 -5.39 19.31 51.65
CA MET A 1 -5.96 20.52 51.04
C MET A 1 -4.79 21.21 50.37
N GLU A 2 -4.39 20.72 49.20
CA GLU A 2 -4.72 21.30 47.87
C GLU A 2 -4.13 22.71 47.74
N ASN A 3 -3.29 23.03 46.74
CA ASN A 3 -3.61 22.88 45.33
C ASN A 3 -2.35 22.93 44.44
N THR A 4 -2.27 22.04 43.47
CA THR A 4 -1.21 21.92 42.44
C THR A 4 -1.57 22.84 41.26
N PRO A 5 -0.70 23.74 40.78
CA PRO A 5 -0.96 24.41 39.52
C PRO A 5 -0.55 23.49 38.35
N TYR A 6 -1.52 23.32 37.46
CA TYR A 6 -1.51 22.48 36.28
C TYR A 6 -0.35 22.79 35.33
N LEU A 7 0.17 21.72 34.73
CA LEU A 7 1.09 21.71 33.60
C LEU A 7 0.51 22.52 32.45
N ALA A 8 1.06 23.71 32.21
CA ALA A 8 0.98 24.32 30.89
C ALA A 8 1.83 23.43 29.96
N PHE A 9 1.15 22.72 29.05
CA PHE A 9 1.77 21.98 27.95
C PHE A 9 2.49 23.01 27.07
N GLY A 10 3.75 23.27 27.39
CA GLY A 10 4.60 24.20 26.65
C GLY A 10 4.89 23.64 25.27
N VAL A 11 4.52 24.39 24.24
CA VAL A 11 5.04 24.18 22.89
C VAL A 11 6.52 24.54 22.93
N GLU A 12 7.40 23.55 22.72
CA GLU A 12 8.83 23.80 22.54
C GLU A 12 9.05 24.46 21.18
N MET A 13 9.45 25.73 21.21
CA MET A 13 9.86 26.51 20.05
C MET A 13 11.37 26.33 19.85
N THR A 14 11.80 25.85 18.68
CA THR A 14 13.21 25.88 18.26
C THR A 14 13.53 27.24 17.63
N GLU A 15 14.76 27.76 17.82
CA GLU A 15 15.20 29.11 17.40
C GLU A 15 15.41 29.31 15.88
N ALA A 16 14.73 28.53 15.05
CA ALA A 16 14.44 28.86 13.67
C ALA A 16 12.98 28.46 13.47
N GLY A 17 12.13 29.36 12.97
CA GLY A 17 10.67 29.22 12.94
C GLY A 17 10.10 28.09 12.08
N GLU A 18 10.59 26.87 12.25
CA GLU A 18 9.93 25.63 11.87
C GLU A 18 8.98 25.24 13.01
N GLU A 19 7.68 25.35 12.76
CA GLU A 19 6.68 24.65 13.57
C GLU A 19 7.10 23.18 13.66
N VAL A 20 7.33 22.70 14.89
CA VAL A 20 7.62 21.28 15.15
C VAL A 20 6.36 20.50 14.81
N THR A 21 6.24 20.06 13.56
CA THR A 21 5.14 19.21 13.13
C THR A 21 5.25 17.88 13.84
N THR A 22 4.15 17.43 14.44
CA THR A 22 4.12 16.13 15.11
C THR A 22 4.34 15.01 14.10
N MET A 23 4.86 13.87 14.57
CA MET A 23 5.08 12.70 13.71
C MET A 23 3.80 12.24 13.00
N GLU A 24 2.63 12.42 13.61
CA GLU A 24 1.35 12.08 12.99
C GLU A 24 0.97 13.04 11.85
N GLU A 25 1.19 14.34 12.02
CA GLU A 25 0.93 15.36 10.99
C GLU A 25 1.86 15.19 9.79
N GLU A 26 3.10 14.78 10.03
CA GLU A 26 4.04 14.42 8.97
C GLU A 26 3.62 13.18 8.18
N LEU A 27 2.99 12.23 8.84
CA LEU A 27 2.54 10.99 8.23
C LEU A 27 1.17 11.16 7.56
N GLU A 28 0.33 12.09 7.99
CA GLU A 28 -1.01 12.36 7.44
C GLU A 28 -1.06 13.66 6.60
N ARG A 29 0.08 14.11 6.09
CA ARG A 29 0.22 15.42 5.43
C ARG A 29 -0.63 15.58 4.18
N TRP A 30 -0.88 14.50 3.43
CA TRP A 30 -1.71 14.53 2.22
C TRP A 30 -2.83 13.50 2.28
N ALA A 31 -4.06 13.98 2.03
CA ALA A 31 -5.22 13.12 1.86
C ALA A 31 -5.08 12.24 0.61
N LEU A 32 -5.69 11.05 0.64
CA LEU A 32 -5.71 10.14 -0.49
C LEU A 32 -6.12 10.87 -1.79
N HIS A 33 -5.31 10.70 -2.84
CA HIS A 33 -5.48 11.28 -4.17
C HIS A 33 -5.18 12.78 -4.29
N ASP A 34 -4.76 13.44 -3.21
CA ASP A 34 -4.19 14.79 -3.31
C ASP A 34 -2.85 14.74 -4.06
N CYS A 35 -2.85 15.27 -5.29
CA CYS A 35 -1.67 15.33 -6.15
C CYS A 35 -0.94 16.68 -6.08
N SER A 36 -1.40 17.64 -5.26
CA SER A 36 -0.89 19.02 -5.21
C SER A 36 0.61 19.10 -4.89
N ALA A 37 1.13 18.16 -4.08
CA ALA A 37 2.52 18.12 -3.66
C ALA A 37 3.41 17.17 -4.47
N ILE A 38 2.88 16.53 -5.52
CA ILE A 38 3.62 15.56 -6.32
C ILE A 38 4.42 16.28 -7.39
N ARG A 39 5.75 16.23 -7.29
CA ARG A 39 6.65 16.82 -8.28
C ARG A 39 6.64 15.98 -9.56
N ASP A 40 6.53 16.65 -10.71
CA ASP A 40 6.44 15.98 -12.02
C ASP A 40 5.36 14.88 -12.01
N ALA A 41 4.19 15.22 -11.49
CA ALA A 41 3.05 14.31 -11.41
C ALA A 41 2.63 13.84 -12.80
N ARG A 42 2.20 12.58 -12.91
CA ARG A 42 1.38 12.14 -14.05
C ARG A 42 -0.04 12.67 -13.89
N GLY A 43 -0.91 12.40 -14.86
CA GLY A 43 -2.32 12.69 -14.74
C GLY A 43 -2.92 12.06 -13.46
N PRO A 44 -3.94 12.67 -12.83
CA PRO A 44 -4.47 12.22 -11.54
C PRO A 44 -4.85 10.73 -11.51
N ASP A 45 -5.48 10.22 -12.56
CA ASP A 45 -5.87 8.80 -12.62
C ASP A 45 -4.66 7.86 -12.74
N GLU A 46 -3.59 8.31 -13.37
CA GLU A 46 -2.34 7.55 -13.43
C GLU A 46 -1.67 7.49 -12.06
N MET A 47 -1.69 8.59 -11.31
CA MET A 47 -1.19 8.59 -9.92
C MET A 47 -1.98 7.63 -9.03
N LYS A 48 -3.31 7.52 -9.23
CA LYS A 48 -4.15 6.53 -8.55
C LYS A 48 -3.74 5.10 -8.90
N ARG A 49 -3.54 4.80 -10.18
CA ARG A 49 -3.09 3.46 -10.63
C ARG A 49 -1.72 3.11 -10.08
N LEU A 50 -0.77 4.05 -10.11
CA LEU A 50 0.58 3.85 -9.55
C LEU A 50 0.53 3.57 -8.05
N PHE A 51 -0.32 4.28 -7.31
CA PHE A 51 -0.51 4.03 -5.89
C PHE A 51 -1.12 2.65 -5.61
N GLN A 52 -2.14 2.25 -6.38
CA GLN A 52 -2.74 0.92 -6.27
C GLN A 52 -1.70 -0.18 -6.50
N ARG A 53 -0.90 -0.06 -7.57
CA ARG A 53 0.21 -0.98 -7.88
C ARG A 53 1.25 -1.02 -6.76
N PHE A 54 1.66 0.14 -6.28
CA PHE A 54 2.60 0.25 -5.16
C PHE A 54 2.10 -0.48 -3.90
N ARG A 55 0.81 -0.38 -3.58
CA ARG A 55 0.22 -1.10 -2.45
C ARG A 55 0.05 -2.60 -2.73
N ALA A 56 -0.32 -2.97 -3.96
CA ALA A 56 -0.46 -4.36 -4.37
C ALA A 56 0.85 -5.14 -4.21
N THR A 57 2.00 -4.55 -4.57
CA THR A 57 3.33 -5.18 -4.33
C THR A 57 3.66 -5.40 -2.86
N ARG A 58 2.89 -4.81 -1.93
CA ARG A 58 3.02 -4.98 -0.48
C ARG A 58 1.92 -5.88 0.10
N GLY A 59 1.07 -6.48 -0.74
CA GLY A 59 -0.08 -7.29 -0.32
C GLY A 59 -1.17 -6.49 0.39
N LYS A 60 -1.24 -5.18 0.19
CA LYS A 60 -2.19 -4.30 0.91
C LYS A 60 -3.27 -3.76 -0.03
N PRO A 61 -4.56 -3.87 0.30
CA PRO A 61 -5.63 -3.31 -0.52
C PRO A 61 -5.68 -1.78 -0.41
N VAL A 62 -6.36 -1.11 -1.35
CA VAL A 62 -6.63 0.34 -1.31
C VAL A 62 -8.07 0.63 -0.84
N THR A 63 -8.84 -0.41 -0.53
CA THR A 63 -10.19 -0.29 0.03
C THR A 63 -10.13 -0.13 1.54
N VAL A 64 -11.06 0.66 2.07
CA VAL A 64 -11.28 0.73 3.52
C VAL A 64 -11.86 -0.61 3.97
N THR A 65 -11.27 -1.20 4.99
CA THR A 65 -11.74 -2.42 5.66
C THR A 65 -11.74 -2.16 7.18
N PRO A 66 -12.33 -3.03 8.02
CA PRO A 66 -12.29 -2.84 9.48
C PRO A 66 -10.87 -2.64 10.04
N THR A 67 -9.85 -3.19 9.38
CA THR A 67 -8.43 -3.06 9.75
C THR A 67 -7.67 -1.99 8.96
N VAL A 68 -8.20 -1.53 7.83
CA VAL A 68 -7.59 -0.50 6.97
C VAL A 68 -8.48 0.74 7.00
N THR A 69 -8.16 1.67 7.89
CA THR A 69 -8.90 2.94 8.06
C THR A 69 -8.53 3.96 6.98
N ILE A 70 -9.36 4.99 6.78
CA ILE A 70 -9.03 6.11 5.87
C ILE A 70 -7.71 6.78 6.24
N ARG A 71 -7.47 7.03 7.54
CA ARG A 71 -6.19 7.56 8.05
C ARG A 71 -5.01 6.68 7.66
N SER A 72 -5.17 5.35 7.71
CA SER A 72 -4.10 4.43 7.29
C SER A 72 -3.80 4.51 5.78
N ILE A 73 -4.81 4.86 4.98
CA ILE A 73 -4.67 5.05 3.53
C ILE A 73 -4.04 6.42 3.24
N ASP A 74 -4.43 7.48 3.95
CA ASP A 74 -3.80 8.81 3.86
C ASP A 74 -2.32 8.74 4.25
N ARG A 75 -1.99 7.99 5.31
CA ARG A 75 -0.59 7.71 5.69
C ARG A 75 0.19 7.04 4.58
N ALA A 76 -0.43 6.07 3.91
CA ALA A 76 0.22 5.38 2.80
C ALA A 76 0.34 6.26 1.56
N TRP A 77 -0.65 7.11 1.28
CA TRP A 77 -0.60 8.09 0.21
C TRP A 77 0.53 9.10 0.48
N THR A 78 0.63 9.60 1.70
CA THR A 78 1.71 10.50 2.11
C THR A 78 3.08 9.88 1.94
N ALA A 79 3.27 8.62 2.37
CA ALA A 79 4.50 7.89 2.15
C ALA A 79 4.81 7.67 0.65
N PHE A 80 3.79 7.43 -0.16
CA PHE A 80 3.92 7.34 -1.61
C PHE A 80 4.37 8.67 -2.22
N VAL A 81 3.76 9.80 -1.85
CA VAL A 81 4.15 11.14 -2.30
C VAL A 81 5.57 11.49 -1.87
N LYS A 82 5.93 11.28 -0.59
CA LYS A 82 7.30 11.52 -0.08
C LYS A 82 8.32 10.71 -0.89
N ARG A 83 8.03 9.44 -1.16
CA ARG A 83 8.94 8.55 -1.90
C ARG A 83 9.06 8.89 -3.38
N TRP A 84 7.95 9.19 -4.04
CA TRP A 84 7.94 9.66 -5.43
C TRP A 84 8.80 10.91 -5.56
N ASN A 85 8.60 11.88 -4.67
CA ASN A 85 9.34 13.12 -4.66
C ASN A 85 10.83 12.89 -4.41
N LEU A 86 11.20 11.97 -3.51
CA LEU A 86 12.59 11.66 -3.19
C LEU A 86 13.33 10.96 -4.33
N GLU A 87 12.74 9.92 -4.91
CA GLU A 87 13.39 9.09 -5.94
C GLU A 87 13.34 9.74 -7.33
N GLY A 88 12.31 10.56 -7.59
CA GLY A 88 12.02 11.09 -8.92
C GLY A 88 11.22 10.09 -9.78
N ARG A 89 10.49 10.63 -10.76
CA ARG A 89 9.52 9.90 -11.60
C ARG A 89 10.11 8.61 -12.20
N GLU A 90 11.21 8.73 -12.96
CA GLU A 90 11.76 7.61 -13.72
C GLU A 90 12.31 6.50 -12.82
N ALA A 91 13.02 6.88 -11.75
CA ALA A 91 13.58 5.94 -10.79
C ALA A 91 12.48 5.22 -10.02
N PHE A 92 11.43 5.94 -9.60
CA PHE A 92 10.29 5.34 -8.92
C PHE A 92 9.54 4.34 -9.83
N GLU A 93 9.22 4.73 -11.07
CA GLU A 93 8.53 3.84 -12.01
C GLU A 93 9.37 2.59 -12.31
N THR A 94 10.70 2.73 -12.47
CA THR A 94 11.63 1.61 -12.69
C THR A 94 11.68 0.69 -11.47
N MET A 95 11.79 1.25 -10.27
CA MET A 95 11.78 0.51 -9.01
C MET A 95 10.46 -0.26 -8.83
N LEU A 96 9.32 0.38 -9.14
CA LEU A 96 8.01 -0.25 -9.04
C LEU A 96 7.91 -1.45 -9.99
N LYS A 97 8.27 -1.29 -11.27
CA LYS A 97 8.29 -2.39 -12.24
C LYS A 97 9.15 -3.56 -11.78
N LYS A 98 10.34 -3.28 -11.22
CA LYS A 98 11.21 -4.32 -10.67
C LYS A 98 10.54 -5.06 -9.51
N ARG A 99 9.91 -4.34 -8.58
CA ARG A 99 9.20 -4.95 -7.45
C ARG A 99 7.99 -5.77 -7.88
N GLU A 100 7.27 -5.34 -8.91
CA GLU A 100 6.17 -6.12 -9.47
C GLU A 100 6.68 -7.43 -10.10
N ALA A 101 7.77 -7.37 -10.85
CA ALA A 101 8.39 -8.56 -11.42
C ALA A 101 8.91 -9.51 -10.33
N ASP A 102 9.55 -8.98 -9.29
CA ASP A 102 9.98 -9.78 -8.14
C ASP A 102 8.79 -10.36 -7.36
N HIS A 103 7.72 -9.59 -7.16
CA HIS A 103 6.50 -10.06 -6.51
C HIS A 103 5.82 -11.16 -7.33
N ALA A 104 5.68 -11.01 -8.65
CA ALA A 104 5.12 -12.06 -9.51
C ALA A 104 5.99 -13.33 -9.49
N ARG A 105 7.32 -13.18 -9.50
CA ARG A 105 8.24 -14.32 -9.48
C ARG A 105 8.30 -15.05 -8.13
N LEU A 106 8.16 -14.32 -7.03
CA LEU A 106 8.39 -14.84 -5.68
C LEU A 106 7.11 -15.02 -4.86
N SER A 107 5.96 -14.53 -5.34
CA SER A 107 4.72 -14.66 -4.60
C SER A 107 4.25 -16.11 -4.59
N VAL A 108 4.08 -16.65 -3.40
CA VAL A 108 3.46 -17.96 -3.18
C VAL A 108 2.04 -17.97 -3.74
N SER A 109 1.30 -16.86 -3.69
CA SER A 109 -0.05 -16.79 -4.27
C SER A 109 -0.02 -16.88 -5.80
N GLU A 110 0.98 -16.27 -6.44
CA GLU A 110 1.15 -16.32 -7.90
C GLU A 110 1.58 -17.72 -8.33
N LEU A 111 2.54 -18.32 -7.61
CA LEU A 111 2.94 -19.70 -7.81
C LEU A 111 1.76 -20.67 -7.61
N ALA A 112 0.94 -20.47 -6.58
CA ALA A 112 -0.25 -21.27 -6.33
C ALA A 112 -1.25 -21.17 -7.49
N GLY A 113 -1.48 -19.96 -8.03
CA GLY A 113 -2.28 -19.75 -9.24
C GLY A 113 -1.74 -20.50 -10.46
N GLN A 114 -0.44 -20.43 -10.71
CA GLN A 114 0.21 -21.15 -11.83
C GLN A 114 0.09 -22.67 -11.68
N VAL A 115 0.36 -23.20 -10.49
CA VAL A 115 0.19 -24.64 -10.19
C VAL A 115 -1.27 -25.05 -10.36
N CYS A 116 -2.22 -24.18 -9.98
CA CYS A 116 -3.64 -24.41 -10.22
C CYS A 116 -3.97 -24.50 -11.71
N HIS A 117 -3.53 -23.53 -12.52
CA HIS A 117 -3.73 -23.57 -13.97
C HIS A 117 -3.14 -24.82 -14.62
N LEU A 118 -1.88 -25.15 -14.30
CA LEU A 118 -1.21 -26.35 -14.83
C LEU A 118 -1.90 -27.65 -14.41
N SER A 119 -2.52 -27.69 -13.22
CA SER A 119 -3.28 -28.87 -12.79
C SER A 119 -4.51 -29.08 -13.68
N TRP A 120 -5.20 -28.00 -14.04
CA TRP A 120 -6.36 -28.06 -14.94
C TRP A 120 -5.97 -28.37 -16.38
N ASP A 121 -4.87 -27.82 -16.91
CA ASP A 121 -4.36 -28.14 -18.25
C ASP A 121 -4.01 -29.63 -18.41
N GLN A 122 -3.77 -30.34 -17.30
CA GLN A 122 -3.49 -31.78 -17.25
C GLN A 122 -4.72 -32.62 -16.84
N ASP A 123 -5.93 -32.05 -16.89
CA ASP A 123 -7.20 -32.69 -16.54
C ASP A 123 -7.29 -33.23 -15.09
N TYR A 124 -6.48 -32.71 -14.16
CA TYR A 124 -6.64 -33.05 -12.76
C TYR A 124 -7.94 -32.44 -12.21
N ARG A 125 -8.69 -33.24 -11.44
CA ARG A 125 -9.95 -32.83 -10.81
C ARG A 125 -9.77 -31.81 -9.68
N CYS A 126 -8.55 -31.50 -9.27
CA CYS A 126 -8.29 -30.47 -8.25
C CYS A 126 -6.83 -29.99 -8.37
N CYS A 127 -6.58 -28.75 -7.96
CA CYS A 127 -5.22 -28.26 -7.80
C CYS A 127 -4.65 -28.65 -6.42
N ILE A 128 -3.42 -29.15 -6.38
CA ILE A 128 -2.72 -29.44 -5.10
C ILE A 128 -2.40 -28.14 -4.34
N ALA A 129 -2.37 -27.00 -5.04
CA ALA A 129 -2.06 -25.68 -4.48
C ALA A 129 -3.03 -25.19 -3.39
N HIS A 130 -4.28 -25.67 -3.38
CA HIS A 130 -5.34 -25.19 -2.48
C HIS A 130 -6.18 -26.33 -1.90
N PHE A 131 -5.53 -27.42 -1.47
CA PHE A 131 -6.22 -28.61 -0.97
C PHE A 131 -7.04 -28.35 0.31
N GLU A 132 -6.61 -27.44 1.20
CA GLU A 132 -7.32 -27.14 2.46
C GLU A 132 -8.20 -25.87 2.40
N ASP A 133 -7.76 -24.82 1.69
CA ASP A 133 -8.49 -23.54 1.64
C ASP A 133 -9.58 -23.50 0.55
N GLY A 134 -9.51 -24.40 -0.44
CA GLY A 134 -10.35 -24.41 -1.63
C GLY A 134 -10.01 -23.27 -2.59
N CYS A 135 -9.66 -23.60 -3.84
CA CYS A 135 -9.34 -22.59 -4.84
C CYS A 135 -10.62 -21.92 -5.39
N PRO A 136 -10.75 -20.58 -5.38
CA PRO A 136 -11.87 -19.88 -6.03
C PRO A 136 -11.99 -20.24 -7.52
N HIS A 137 -10.87 -20.40 -8.23
CA HIS A 137 -10.89 -20.87 -9.61
C HIS A 137 -11.40 -22.31 -9.74
N CYS A 138 -10.99 -23.25 -8.86
CA CYS A 138 -11.54 -24.61 -8.89
C CYS A 138 -13.06 -24.65 -8.60
N ARG A 139 -13.60 -23.71 -7.82
CA ARG A 139 -15.04 -23.58 -7.61
C ARG A 139 -15.78 -23.15 -8.87
N GLU A 140 -15.16 -22.30 -9.70
CA GLU A 140 -15.70 -21.91 -11.01
C GLU A 140 -15.68 -23.07 -12.01
N PHE A 141 -14.69 -23.96 -11.92
CA PHE A 141 -14.58 -25.18 -12.73
C PHE A 141 -15.40 -26.38 -12.20
N GLY A 142 -16.21 -26.20 -11.15
CA GLY A 142 -17.26 -27.15 -10.76
C GLY A 142 -16.86 -28.29 -9.83
N VAL A 143 -15.79 -28.16 -9.05
CA VAL A 143 -15.40 -29.17 -8.06
C VAL A 143 -15.75 -28.64 -6.66
N ALA A 144 -16.81 -29.22 -6.09
CA ALA A 144 -17.23 -29.05 -4.69
C ALA A 144 -16.51 -30.05 -3.78
#